data_AF-A0A3D9FZ58-F1
#
_entry.id   AF-A0A3D9FZ58-F1
#
_cell.length_a   1.000
_cell.length_b   1.000
_cell.length_c   1.000
_cell.angle_alpha   90.00
_cell.angle_beta   90.00
_cell.angle_gamma   90.00
#
_symmetry.space_group_name_H-M   'P 1'
#
loop_
_entity.id
_entity.type
_entity.pdbx_description
1 polymer ?
#
loop_
_entity_poly.entity_id
_entity_poly.type
_entity_poly.pdbx_seq_one_letter_code
_entity_poly.pdbx_strand_id
1 'polypeptide(L)'
;MDFNILEEGEFSEAFFVEKINQAKRRIVVENNLTDFNFDKVRHSLSISLSTNGRSFQGQYIIYEVQSGKHIICHLECFMDHNFKYIDIVARSIN
;
A
#
# COMPACT_ATOMS: atom_id res chain seq x y z
N MET A 1 -8.49 -4.64 10.24
CA MET A 1 -8.38 -5.48 9.04
C MET A 1 -6.97 -5.35 8.52
N ASP A 2 -6.29 -6.49 8.43
CA ASP A 2 -4.94 -6.54 7.90
C ASP A 2 -4.93 -7.45 6.67
N PHE A 3 -4.37 -6.97 5.57
CA PHE A 3 -4.11 -7.80 4.38
C PHE A 3 -2.80 -7.39 3.72
N ASN A 4 -2.26 -8.31 2.92
CA ASN A 4 -1.09 -8.08 2.10
C ASN A 4 -1.37 -8.50 0.65
N ILE A 5 -0.96 -7.66 -0.31
CA ILE A 5 -0.80 -7.99 -1.72
C ILE A 5 0.70 -7.99 -2.03
N LEU A 6 1.23 -9.18 -2.30
CA LEU A 6 2.63 -9.39 -2.64
C LEU A 6 2.72 -9.94 -4.07
N GLU A 7 3.51 -9.28 -4.91
CA GLU A 7 3.71 -9.66 -6.30
C GLU A 7 5.22 -9.70 -6.61
N GLU A 8 5.68 -10.82 -7.19
CA GLU A 8 7.05 -11.01 -7.69
C GLU A 8 7.00 -11.27 -9.20
N GLY A 9 7.81 -10.56 -10.00
CA GLY A 9 7.73 -10.67 -11.46
C GLY A 9 8.46 -9.56 -12.19
N GLU A 10 7.92 -9.15 -13.35
CA GLU A 10 8.34 -7.94 -14.06
C GLU A 10 7.11 -7.04 -14.21
N PHE A 11 7.19 -5.83 -13.68
CA PHE A 11 6.06 -4.92 -13.57
C PHE A 11 6.34 -3.56 -14.21
N SER A 12 5.30 -2.73 -14.25
CA SER A 12 5.39 -1.32 -14.60
C SER A 12 4.86 -0.46 -13.46
N GLU A 13 5.16 0.84 -13.49
CA GLU A 13 4.55 1.80 -12.56
C GLU A 13 3.02 1.80 -12.65
N ALA A 14 2.46 1.61 -13.86
CA ALA A 14 1.02 1.53 -14.06
C ALA A 14 0.41 0.33 -13.33
N PHE A 15 1.08 -0.82 -13.34
CA PHE A 15 0.65 -2.01 -12.59
C PHE A 15 0.70 -1.77 -11.07
N PHE A 16 1.72 -1.06 -10.58
CA PHE A 16 1.78 -0.68 -9.16
C PHE A 16 0.61 0.23 -8.77
N VAL A 17 0.31 1.25 -9.56
CA VAL A 17 -0.85 2.13 -9.33
C VAL A 17 -2.17 1.34 -9.38
N GLU A 18 -2.28 0.37 -10.30
CA GLU A 18 -3.43 -0.52 -10.37
C GLU A 18 -3.61 -1.31 -9.06
N LYS A 19 -2.54 -1.93 -8.56
CA LYS A 19 -2.58 -2.70 -7.30
C LYS A 19 -2.90 -1.84 -6.09
N ILE A 20 -2.39 -0.60 -6.03
CA ILE A 20 -2.80 0.37 -5.00
C ILE A 20 -4.31 0.63 -5.08
N ASN A 21 -4.85 0.86 -6.28
CA ASN A 21 -6.28 1.12 -6.45
C ASN A 21 -7.15 -0.11 -6.13
N GLN A 22 -6.68 -1.32 -6.43
CA GLN A 22 -7.32 -2.57 -6.01
C GLN A 22 -7.37 -2.66 -4.48
N ALA A 23 -6.25 -2.39 -3.80
CA ALA A 23 -6.17 -2.36 -2.34
C ALA A 23 -7.12 -1.33 -1.72
N LYS A 24 -7.17 -0.12 -2.26
CA LYS A 24 -8.10 0.94 -1.81
C LYS A 24 -9.57 0.51 -1.91
N ARG A 25 -9.97 -0.04 -3.06
CA ARG A 25 -11.35 -0.56 -3.25
C ARG A 25 -11.68 -1.66 -2.26
N ARG A 26 -10.74 -2.57 -2.03
CA ARG A 26 -10.88 -3.65 -1.06
C ARG A 26 -11.14 -3.11 0.35
N ILE A 27 -10.36 -2.12 0.81
CA ILE A 27 -10.55 -1.48 2.12
C ILE A 27 -11.96 -0.89 2.24
N VAL A 28 -12.43 -0.17 1.22
CA VAL A 28 -13.76 0.45 1.21
C VAL A 28 -14.87 -0.60 1.32
N VAL A 29 -14.79 -1.65 0.51
CA VAL A 29 -15.81 -2.72 0.47
C VAL A 29 -15.82 -3.51 1.78
N GLU A 30 -14.66 -3.93 2.27
CA GLU A 30 -14.58 -4.79 3.45
C GLU A 30 -14.92 -4.04 4.76
N ASN A 31 -14.79 -2.71 4.80
CA ASN A 31 -15.17 -1.89 5.97
C ASN A 31 -16.50 -1.16 5.80
N ASN A 32 -17.22 -1.37 4.68
CA ASN A 32 -18.49 -0.69 4.36
C ASN A 32 -18.39 0.85 4.46
N LEU A 33 -17.29 1.43 3.97
CA LEU A 33 -17.06 2.87 4.10
C LEU A 33 -17.88 3.66 3.07
N THR A 34 -18.60 4.69 3.52
CA THR A 34 -19.45 5.55 2.68
C THR A 34 -18.93 6.98 2.56
N ASP A 35 -18.26 7.49 3.58
CA ASP A 35 -17.59 8.79 3.62
C ASP A 35 -16.13 8.55 4.00
N PHE A 36 -15.27 8.27 3.01
CA PHE A 36 -13.88 7.90 3.21
C PHE A 36 -12.92 8.82 2.48
N ASN A 37 -11.71 8.93 3.02
CA ASN A 37 -10.61 9.63 2.39
C ASN A 37 -9.32 8.79 2.44
N PHE A 38 -8.45 8.98 1.45
CA PHE A 38 -7.13 8.36 1.36
C PHE A 38 -6.06 9.46 1.27
N ASP A 39 -5.57 9.89 2.42
CA ASP A 39 -4.56 10.94 2.48
C ASP A 39 -3.16 10.37 2.36
N LYS A 40 -2.37 10.88 1.41
CA LYS A 40 -0.97 10.47 1.27
C LYS A 40 -0.13 11.14 2.36
N VAL A 41 0.11 10.43 3.46
CA VAL A 41 0.84 10.94 4.63
C VAL A 41 2.35 10.77 4.53
N ARG A 42 2.82 9.83 3.70
CA ARG A 42 4.26 9.63 3.44
C ARG A 42 4.51 9.26 1.99
N HIS A 43 5.62 9.77 1.47
CA HIS A 43 6.16 9.37 0.18
C HIS A 43 7.70 9.43 0.24
N SER A 44 8.34 8.31 -0.05
CA SER A 44 9.79 8.18 -0.15
C SER A 44 10.14 7.58 -1.50
N LEU A 45 10.98 8.28 -2.28
CA LEU A 45 11.38 7.81 -3.61
C LEU A 45 12.40 6.67 -3.56
N SER A 46 13.08 6.51 -2.43
CA SER A 46 14.08 5.47 -2.19
C SER A 46 14.08 5.08 -0.72
N ILE A 47 13.71 3.84 -0.42
CA ILE A 47 13.82 3.20 0.89
C ILE A 47 14.23 1.74 0.71
N SER A 48 14.94 1.19 1.69
CA SER A 48 15.24 -0.24 1.73
C SER A 48 14.12 -0.99 2.45
N LEU A 49 13.66 -2.08 1.84
CA LEU A 49 12.73 -3.03 2.46
C LEU A 49 13.41 -4.39 2.54
N SER A 50 13.38 -5.01 3.72
CA SER A 50 13.93 -6.36 3.91
C SER A 50 12.81 -7.31 4.33
N THR A 51 12.61 -8.37 3.55
CA THR A 51 11.54 -9.35 3.74
C THR A 51 11.98 -10.71 3.22
N ASN A 52 11.61 -11.80 3.91
CA ASN A 52 11.97 -13.17 3.55
C ASN A 52 13.47 -13.38 3.23
N GLY A 53 14.36 -12.69 3.97
CA GLY A 53 15.81 -12.76 3.77
C GLY A 53 16.34 -12.07 2.51
N ARG A 54 15.49 -11.35 1.77
CA ARG A 54 15.85 -10.51 0.62
C ARG A 54 15.78 -9.05 1.00
N SER A 55 16.58 -8.21 0.32
CA SER A 55 16.54 -6.77 0.46
C SER A 55 16.25 -6.13 -0.89
N PHE A 56 15.29 -5.20 -0.88
CA PHE A 56 14.83 -4.44 -2.04
C PHE A 56 15.09 -2.96 -1.79
N GLN A 57 15.23 -2.18 -2.87
CA GLN A 57 15.35 -0.73 -2.79
C GLN A 57 14.33 -0.12 -3.75
N GLY A 58 13.46 0.73 -3.23
CA GLY A 58 12.27 1.10 -3.97
C GLY A 58 11.59 2.37 -3.51
N GLN A 59 10.52 2.71 -4.20
CA GLN A 59 9.60 3.75 -3.77
C GLN A 59 8.63 3.22 -2.73
N TYR A 60 8.23 4.08 -1.80
CA TYR A 60 7.32 3.74 -0.71
C TYR A 60 6.35 4.87 -0.43
N ILE A 61 5.07 4.52 -0.35
CA ILE A 61 3.95 5.45 -0.15
C ILE A 61 3.12 4.93 1.02
N ILE A 62 2.74 5.81 1.95
CA ILE A 62 1.72 5.49 2.96
C ILE A 62 0.50 6.37 2.69
N TYR A 63 -0.66 5.73 2.57
CA TYR A 63 -1.96 6.39 2.65
C TYR A 63 -2.58 6.14 4.02
N GLU A 64 -3.06 7.20 4.66
CA GLU A 64 -3.94 7.11 5.81
C GLU A 64 -5.39 7.02 5.31
N VAL A 65 -6.10 5.98 5.74
CA VAL A 65 -7.51 5.79 5.38
C VAL A 65 -8.37 6.26 6.52
N GLN A 66 -9.21 7.25 6.25
CA GLN A 66 -10.11 7.84 7.23
C GLN A 66 -11.56 7.60 6.84
N SER A 67 -12.44 7.52 7.82
CA SER A 67 -13.88 7.69 7.62
C SER A 67 -14.45 8.67 8.66
N GLY A 68 -15.03 9.77 8.18
CA GLY A 68 -15.35 10.92 9.02
C GLY A 68 -14.12 11.45 9.76
N LYS A 69 -14.10 11.33 11.10
CA LYS A 69 -12.98 11.76 11.96
C LYS A 69 -12.11 10.60 12.48
N HIS A 70 -12.39 9.38 12.04
CA HIS A 70 -11.71 8.18 12.53
C HIS A 70 -10.72 7.67 11.50
N ILE A 71 -9.49 7.41 11.94
CA ILE A 71 -8.53 6.69 11.13
C ILE A 71 -8.84 5.20 11.21
N ILE A 72 -9.00 4.56 10.06
CA ILE A 72 -9.38 3.16 9.92
C ILE A 72 -8.15 2.26 9.82
N CYS A 73 -7.20 2.64 8.97
CA CYS A 73 -5.96 1.92 8.74
C CYS A 73 -4.91 2.77 8.01
N HIS A 74 -3.67 2.28 7.98
CA HIS A 74 -2.67 2.70 7.02
C HIS A 74 -2.60 1.71 5.87
N LEU A 75 -2.50 2.22 4.65
CA LEU A 75 -2.17 1.46 3.45
C LEU A 75 -0.74 1.80 3.04
N GLU A 76 0.18 0.89 3.33
CA GLU A 76 1.59 0.97 3.02
C GLU A 76 1.86 0.30 1.67
N CYS A 77 2.47 1.01 0.73
CA CYS A 77 2.70 0.54 -0.65
C CYS A 77 4.18 0.67 -0.99
N PHE A 78 4.83 -0.43 -1.35
CA PHE A 78 6.22 -0.49 -1.79
C PHE A 78 6.32 -1.04 -3.20
N MET A 79 7.21 -0.48 -4.02
CA MET A 79 7.66 -1.09 -5.26
C MET A 79 9.18 -0.92 -5.42
N ASP A 80 9.87 -2.03 -5.71
CA ASP A 80 11.30 -2.06 -6.01
C ASP A 80 11.64 -1.26 -7.29
N HIS A 81 12.80 -0.59 -7.31
CA HIS A 81 13.25 0.20 -8.45
C HIS A 81 13.52 -0.62 -9.71
N ASN A 82 13.78 -1.93 -9.58
CA ASN A 82 13.92 -2.81 -10.72
C ASN A 82 12.57 -3.34 -11.23
N PHE A 83 11.45 -2.89 -10.63
CA PHE A 83 10.09 -3.32 -10.97
C PHE A 83 9.88 -4.82 -10.81
N LYS A 84 10.58 -5.45 -9.85
CA LYS A 84 10.51 -6.91 -9.63
C LYS A 84 9.68 -7.36 -8.45
N TYR A 85 9.35 -6.41 -7.57
CA TYR A 85 8.71 -6.69 -6.30
C TYR A 85 7.75 -5.56 -5.94
N ILE A 86 6.52 -5.93 -5.59
CA ILE A 86 5.50 -5.03 -5.04
C ILE A 86 4.99 -5.65 -3.73
N ASP A 87 4.83 -4.80 -2.72
CA ASP A 87 4.28 -5.17 -1.41
C ASP A 87 3.33 -4.07 -0.96
N ILE A 88 2.05 -4.42 -0.82
CA ILE A 88 0.99 -3.49 -0.43
C ILE A 88 0.26 -4.06 0.78
N VAL A 89 0.41 -3.39 1.91
CA VAL A 89 -0.08 -3.86 3.20
C VAL A 89 -1.08 -2.85 3.77
N ALA A 90 -2.29 -3.30 4.07
CA ALA A 90 -3.19 -2.56 4.95
C ALA A 90 -2.95 -2.99 6.39
N ARG A 91 -2.72 -2.03 7.29
CA ARG A 91 -2.53 -2.26 8.73
C ARG A 91 -3.51 -1.43 9.54
N SER A 92 -4.29 -2.08 10.40
CA SER A 92 -5.12 -1.37 11.38
C SER A 92 -4.26 -0.57 12.36
N ILE A 93 -4.78 0.59 12.76
CA ILE A 93 -4.18 1.42 13.82
C ILE A 93 -4.91 1.05 15.11
N ASN A 94 -4.20 0.42 16.05
CA ASN A 94 -4.70 0.13 17.40
C ASN A 94 -4.58 1.35 18.30
#